data_AF-A0AAW1E2P6-F1
#
_entry.id   AF-A0AAW1E2P6-F1
#
_cell.length_a   1.000
_cell.length_b   1.000
_cell.length_c   1.000
_cell.angle_alpha   90.00
_cell.angle_beta   90.00
_cell.angle_gamma   90.00
#
_symmetry.space_group_name_H-M   'P 1'
#
loop_
_entity.id
_entity.type
_entity.pdbx_description
1 polymer ?
#
loop_
_entity_poly.entity_id
_entity_poly.type
_entity_poly.pdbx_seq_one_letter_code
_entity_poly.pdbx_strand_id
1 'polypeptide(L)'
;MQKLQLPSFKEVELDYLAEYCKILRPIAVAIDRLQGQISCYYGELIPTLFAVQSKLHDLQASNLRHTSSLLQAILVGFEKRFSSYLELKTDVNEAILATVTHPFFKMRWLPPRLSGERRRIHLLMLHSAEDLGLVAESETASSNLQDNEDDDFFVFSAEETQVQESQEITSHSKAELETLRFLEDTRKDLLSLQQYPLFKLLFVRFNTTLPSSAPVERLFSFAGIIFHPHRRRLTPEIFEKLVVLKGN
;
A
#
# COMPACT_ATOMS: atom_id res chain seq x y z
N MET A 1 4.36 -15.30 -48.09
CA MET A 1 4.78 -15.23 -46.67
C MET A 1 6.13 -15.92 -46.54
N GLN A 2 7.20 -15.18 -46.28
CA GLN A 2 8.50 -15.78 -45.95
C GLN A 2 8.36 -16.52 -44.61
N LYS A 3 8.44 -17.85 -44.63
CA LYS A 3 8.58 -18.64 -43.40
C LYS A 3 10.00 -18.47 -42.89
N LEU A 4 10.13 -18.02 -41.65
CA LEU A 4 11.39 -18.05 -40.90
C LEU A 4 11.83 -19.54 -40.86
N GLN A 5 13.00 -19.87 -41.38
CA GLN A 5 13.53 -21.25 -41.47
C GLN A 5 13.95 -21.79 -40.09
N LEU A 6 13.05 -21.72 -39.11
CA LEU A 6 13.30 -22.13 -37.73
C LEU A 6 12.60 -23.46 -37.45
N PRO A 7 13.22 -24.33 -36.63
CA PRO A 7 12.58 -25.55 -36.17
C PRO A 7 11.32 -25.21 -35.36
N SER A 8 10.27 -26.02 -35.56
CA SER A 8 9.03 -25.90 -34.78
C SER A 8 9.21 -26.49 -33.39
N PHE A 9 8.47 -25.95 -32.41
CA PHE A 9 8.46 -26.49 -31.06
C PHE A 9 7.93 -27.93 -31.03
N LYS A 10 8.55 -28.77 -30.21
CA LYS A 10 8.08 -30.11 -29.87
C LYS A 10 6.94 -30.03 -28.86
N GLU A 11 6.09 -31.07 -28.79
CA GLU A 11 5.00 -31.14 -27.81
C GLU A 11 5.49 -30.98 -26.36
N VAL A 12 6.60 -31.63 -26.01
CA VAL A 12 7.22 -31.51 -24.67
C VAL A 12 7.66 -30.08 -24.36
N GLU A 13 8.13 -29.33 -25.36
CA GLU A 13 8.53 -27.93 -25.19
C GLU A 13 7.31 -27.04 -25.00
N LEU A 14 6.20 -27.32 -25.71
CA LEU A 14 4.93 -26.63 -25.52
C LEU A 14 4.33 -26.90 -24.14
N ASP A 15 4.37 -28.15 -23.68
CA ASP A 15 3.93 -28.55 -22.33
C ASP A 15 4.76 -27.84 -21.24
N TYR A 16 6.09 -27.80 -21.42
CA TYR A 16 6.97 -27.04 -20.54
C TYR A 16 6.58 -25.56 -20.48
N LEU A 17 6.36 -24.92 -21.64
CA LEU A 17 5.98 -23.50 -21.70
C LEU A 17 4.62 -23.24 -21.06
N ALA A 18 3.66 -24.16 -21.22
CA ALA A 18 2.36 -24.07 -20.56
C ALA A 18 2.49 -24.12 -19.03
N GLU A 19 3.28 -25.05 -18.50
CA GLU A 19 3.58 -25.12 -17.07
C GLU A 19 4.35 -23.88 -16.59
N TYR A 20 5.34 -23.41 -17.36
CA TYR A 20 6.12 -22.20 -17.07
C TYR A 20 5.21 -20.97 -16.92
N CYS A 21 4.28 -20.77 -17.85
CA CYS A 21 3.30 -19.70 -17.75
C CYS A 21 2.39 -19.86 -16.53
N LYS A 22 2.02 -21.10 -16.18
CA LYS A 22 1.20 -21.40 -14.99
C LYS A 22 1.93 -21.02 -13.70
N ILE A 23 3.20 -21.41 -13.55
CA ILE A 23 3.96 -21.16 -12.31
C ILE A 23 4.32 -19.68 -12.13
N LEU A 24 4.54 -18.93 -13.22
CA LEU A 24 4.90 -17.51 -13.14
C LEU A 24 3.69 -16.58 -13.05
N ARG A 25 2.48 -17.07 -13.38
CA ARG A 25 1.25 -16.27 -13.34
C ARG A 25 1.04 -15.53 -12.01
N PRO A 26 1.21 -16.12 -10.81
CA PRO A 26 1.05 -15.39 -9.56
C PRO A 26 1.97 -14.18 -9.44
N ILE A 27 3.23 -14.32 -9.88
CA ILE A 27 4.23 -13.24 -9.86
C ILE A 27 3.88 -12.18 -10.89
N ALA A 28 3.52 -12.57 -12.11
CA ALA A 28 3.11 -11.63 -13.15
C ALA A 28 1.92 -10.77 -12.72
N VAL A 29 0.88 -11.40 -12.17
CA VAL A 29 -0.31 -10.69 -11.65
C VAL A 29 0.05 -9.74 -10.52
N ALA A 30 0.96 -10.12 -9.62
CA ALA A 30 1.42 -9.26 -8.54
C ALA A 30 2.21 -8.06 -9.06
N ILE A 31 3.08 -8.26 -10.06
CA ILE A 31 3.81 -7.18 -10.73
C ILE A 31 2.82 -6.22 -11.37
N ASP A 32 1.88 -6.71 -12.18
CA ASP A 32 0.87 -5.86 -12.84
C ASP A 32 0.05 -5.05 -11.82
N ARG A 33 -0.30 -5.65 -10.68
CA ARG A 33 -1.03 -4.98 -9.60
C ARG A 33 -0.21 -3.86 -8.95
N LEU A 34 1.03 -4.15 -8.54
CA LEU A 34 1.90 -3.19 -7.86
C LEU A 34 2.48 -2.13 -8.81
N GLN A 35 2.50 -2.43 -10.12
CA GLN A 35 2.92 -1.50 -11.16
C GLN A 35 1.73 -0.82 -11.84
N GLY A 36 0.50 -0.96 -11.36
CA GLY A 36 -0.63 -0.24 -11.95
C GLY A 36 -0.47 1.28 -11.89
N GLN A 37 -1.45 2.01 -12.43
CA GLN A 37 -1.56 3.47 -12.27
C GLN A 37 -2.71 3.86 -11.34
N ILE A 38 -3.62 2.93 -11.06
CA ILE A 38 -4.84 3.15 -10.29
C ILE A 38 -4.75 2.25 -9.06
N SER A 39 -4.98 2.83 -7.88
CA SER A 39 -5.01 2.12 -6.60
C SER A 39 -3.70 1.40 -6.22
N CYS A 40 -2.56 1.91 -6.65
CA CYS A 40 -1.24 1.37 -6.31
C CYS A 40 -0.68 1.95 -5.01
N TYR A 41 -1.44 1.78 -3.93
CA TYR A 41 -1.03 2.19 -2.60
C TYR A 41 0.07 1.28 -2.07
N TYR A 42 1.00 1.83 -1.29
CA TYR A 42 2.03 1.00 -0.65
C TYR A 42 1.44 -0.10 0.24
N GLY A 43 0.28 0.15 0.85
CA GLY A 43 -0.45 -0.83 1.66
C GLY A 43 -0.94 -2.06 0.90
N GLU A 44 -0.84 -2.09 -0.44
CA GLU A 44 -1.10 -3.30 -1.22
C GLU A 44 0.08 -4.29 -1.24
N LEU A 45 1.30 -3.84 -0.90
CA LEU A 45 2.52 -4.63 -1.05
C LEU A 45 2.49 -5.93 -0.25
N ILE A 46 2.34 -5.84 1.08
CA ILE A 46 2.37 -7.01 1.96
C ILE A 46 1.24 -8.00 1.64
N PRO A 47 -0.04 -7.57 1.51
CA PRO A 47 -1.12 -8.47 1.11
C PRO A 47 -0.85 -9.17 -0.22
N THR A 48 -0.27 -8.45 -1.18
CA THR A 48 0.08 -9.03 -2.49
C THR A 48 1.18 -10.08 -2.34
N LEU A 49 2.21 -9.83 -1.52
CA LEU A 49 3.28 -10.80 -1.26
C LEU A 49 2.76 -12.09 -0.61
N PHE A 50 1.86 -11.99 0.39
CA PHE A 50 1.23 -13.18 0.97
C PHE A 50 0.35 -13.92 -0.05
N ALA A 51 -0.38 -13.20 -0.89
CA ALA A 51 -1.18 -13.83 -1.94
C ALA A 51 -0.30 -14.59 -2.95
N VAL A 52 0.86 -14.04 -3.33
CA VAL A 52 1.83 -14.73 -4.19
C VAL A 52 2.39 -15.97 -3.50
N GLN A 53 2.85 -15.85 -2.25
CA GLN A 53 3.40 -16.98 -1.51
C GLN A 53 2.38 -18.13 -1.41
N SER A 54 1.13 -17.82 -1.02
CA SER A 54 0.06 -18.82 -0.93
C SER A 54 -0.17 -19.50 -2.28
N LYS A 55 -0.30 -18.73 -3.37
CA LYS A 55 -0.54 -19.28 -4.71
C LYS A 55 0.63 -20.14 -5.20
N LEU A 56 1.87 -19.78 -4.87
CA LEU A 56 3.04 -20.59 -5.23
C LEU A 56 3.09 -21.91 -4.44
N HIS A 57 2.70 -21.92 -3.16
CA HIS A 57 2.55 -23.15 -2.39
C HIS A 57 1.41 -24.03 -2.91
N ASP A 58 0.26 -23.44 -3.28
CA ASP A 58 -0.87 -24.19 -3.85
C ASP A 58 -0.46 -24.91 -5.16
N LEU A 59 0.47 -24.33 -5.92
CA LEU A 59 1.02 -24.95 -7.13
C LEU A 59 1.88 -26.19 -6.83
N GLN A 60 2.40 -26.38 -5.62
CA GLN A 60 3.12 -27.60 -5.25
C GLN A 60 2.20 -28.82 -5.23
N ALA A 61 0.89 -28.63 -5.01
CA ALA A 61 -0.10 -29.69 -5.12
C ALA A 61 -0.51 -29.99 -6.59
N SER A 62 -0.07 -29.17 -7.55
CA SER A 62 -0.33 -29.43 -8.98
C SER A 62 0.56 -30.54 -9.52
N ASN A 63 0.02 -31.34 -10.44
CA ASN A 63 0.79 -32.35 -11.16
C ASN A 63 1.66 -31.71 -12.27
N LEU A 64 2.77 -31.09 -11.88
CA LEU A 64 3.77 -30.53 -12.79
C LEU A 64 4.74 -31.63 -13.25
N ARG A 65 4.87 -31.81 -14.56
CA ARG A 65 5.70 -32.85 -15.18
C ARG A 65 7.12 -32.38 -15.45
N HIS A 66 7.30 -31.10 -15.74
CA HIS A 66 8.59 -30.59 -16.23
C HIS A 66 9.16 -29.45 -15.37
N THR A 67 8.31 -28.69 -14.67
CA THR A 67 8.71 -27.44 -14.01
C THR A 67 8.80 -27.50 -12.49
N SER A 68 8.70 -28.69 -11.87
CA SER A 68 8.71 -28.84 -10.41
C SER A 68 9.96 -28.28 -9.74
N SER A 69 11.14 -28.50 -10.32
CA SER A 69 12.40 -27.94 -9.84
C SER A 69 12.45 -26.41 -9.96
N LEU A 70 11.88 -25.88 -11.04
CA LEU A 70 11.78 -24.44 -11.26
C LEU A 70 10.82 -23.78 -10.25
N LEU A 71 9.66 -24.40 -9.98
CA LEU A 71 8.74 -23.93 -8.95
C LEU A 71 9.44 -23.88 -7.58
N GLN A 72 10.21 -24.91 -7.22
CA GLN A 72 10.95 -24.94 -5.96
C GLN A 72 12.00 -23.82 -5.89
N ALA A 73 12.75 -23.59 -6.97
CA ALA A 73 13.72 -22.51 -7.04
C ALA A 73 13.05 -21.12 -6.92
N ILE A 74 11.90 -20.93 -7.54
CA ILE A 74 11.10 -19.69 -7.44
C ILE A 74 10.63 -19.48 -6.00
N LEU A 75 10.07 -20.50 -5.35
CA LEU A 75 9.62 -20.42 -3.96
C LEU A 75 10.75 -20.01 -3.03
N VAL A 76 11.89 -20.71 -3.08
CA VAL A 76 13.07 -20.39 -2.26
C VAL A 76 13.57 -18.98 -2.52
N GLY A 77 13.65 -18.58 -3.80
CA GLY A 77 14.07 -17.23 -4.19
C GLY A 77 13.12 -16.15 -3.70
N PHE A 78 11.80 -16.38 -3.81
CA PHE A 78 10.76 -15.47 -3.37
C PHE A 78 10.78 -15.26 -1.86
N GLU A 79 10.80 -16.36 -1.09
CA GLU A 79 10.84 -16.30 0.38
C GLU A 79 12.11 -15.64 0.89
N LYS A 80 13.26 -15.98 0.30
CA LYS A 80 14.54 -15.34 0.66
C LYS A 80 14.49 -13.84 0.39
N ARG A 81 14.04 -13.44 -0.82
CA ARG A 81 14.01 -12.03 -1.25
C ARG A 81 13.06 -11.18 -0.41
N PHE A 82 11.92 -11.73 -0.01
CA PHE A 82 10.87 -11.00 0.71
C PHE A 82 10.76 -11.39 2.19
N SER A 83 11.77 -12.06 2.75
CA SER A 83 11.77 -12.56 4.14
C SER A 83 11.42 -11.48 5.16
N SER A 84 11.98 -10.27 5.06
CA SER A 84 11.63 -9.16 5.96
C SER A 84 10.12 -8.84 5.98
N TYR A 85 9.48 -8.84 4.80
CA TYR A 85 8.04 -8.61 4.68
C TYR A 85 7.21 -9.80 5.16
N LEU A 86 7.62 -11.03 4.82
CA LEU A 86 6.89 -12.24 5.18
C LEU A 86 6.98 -12.56 6.68
N GLU A 87 8.06 -12.14 7.34
CA GLU A 87 8.30 -12.29 8.78
C GLU A 87 7.93 -11.02 9.57
N LEU A 88 7.46 -9.96 8.89
CA LEU A 88 7.05 -8.69 9.48
C LEU A 88 8.12 -8.05 10.39
N LYS A 89 9.38 -8.08 9.94
CA LYS A 89 10.52 -7.47 10.66
C LYS A 89 10.33 -5.96 10.83
N THR A 90 11.13 -5.38 11.73
CA THR A 90 11.02 -3.95 12.08
C THR A 90 11.42 -3.00 10.96
N ASP A 91 12.28 -3.44 10.03
CA ASP A 91 12.70 -2.68 8.85
C ASP A 91 11.54 -2.41 7.87
N VAL A 92 10.46 -3.20 7.92
CA VAL A 92 9.29 -3.05 7.04
C VAL A 92 8.08 -2.42 7.76
N ASN A 93 8.28 -1.81 8.93
CA ASN A 93 7.20 -1.18 9.72
C ASN A 93 6.37 -0.17 8.91
N GLU A 94 6.97 0.60 8.00
CA GLU A 94 6.23 1.53 7.13
C GLU A 94 5.25 0.80 6.19
N ALA A 95 5.65 -0.34 5.64
CA ALA A 95 4.77 -1.16 4.79
C ALA A 95 3.63 -1.78 5.62
N ILE A 96 3.90 -2.16 6.86
CA ILE A 96 2.89 -2.64 7.81
C ILE A 96 1.89 -1.52 8.08
N LEU A 97 2.36 -0.32 8.43
CA LEU A 97 1.53 0.86 8.68
C LEU A 97 0.69 1.24 7.46
N ALA A 98 1.28 1.24 6.26
CA ALA A 98 0.56 1.47 5.02
C ALA A 98 -0.58 0.46 4.84
N THR A 99 -0.30 -0.82 5.09
CA THR A 99 -1.29 -1.90 4.93
C THR A 99 -2.44 -1.76 5.94
N VAL A 100 -2.15 -1.49 7.21
CA VAL A 100 -3.17 -1.48 8.27
C VAL A 100 -4.02 -0.21 8.26
N THR A 101 -3.47 0.90 7.78
CA THR A 101 -4.21 2.16 7.60
C THR A 101 -5.09 2.15 6.37
N HIS A 102 -4.95 1.16 5.47
CA HIS A 102 -5.80 1.01 4.30
C HIS A 102 -7.17 0.39 4.66
N PRO A 103 -8.31 1.08 4.40
CA PRO A 103 -9.65 0.62 4.80
C PRO A 103 -10.03 -0.78 4.29
N PHE A 104 -9.58 -1.15 3.09
CA PHE A 104 -9.79 -2.49 2.55
C PHE A 104 -9.05 -3.60 3.35
N PHE A 105 -7.83 -3.38 3.82
CA PHE A 105 -7.02 -4.42 4.46
C PHE A 105 -7.16 -4.42 5.98
N LYS A 106 -6.98 -3.28 6.66
CA LYS A 106 -6.99 -3.17 8.13
C LYS A 106 -6.17 -4.29 8.78
N MET A 107 -6.80 -5.17 9.56
CA MET A 107 -6.17 -6.33 10.19
C MET A 107 -6.51 -7.68 9.51
N ARG A 108 -7.18 -7.65 8.35
CA ARG A 108 -7.68 -8.83 7.62
C ARG A 108 -6.62 -9.54 6.79
N TRP A 109 -5.54 -8.85 6.43
CA TRP A 109 -4.45 -9.38 5.61
C TRP A 109 -3.52 -10.33 6.38
N LEU A 110 -3.51 -10.25 7.72
CA LEU A 110 -2.54 -10.96 8.55
C LEU A 110 -2.83 -12.48 8.57
N PRO A 111 -1.88 -13.32 8.12
CA PRO A 111 -2.06 -14.76 8.13
C PRO A 111 -2.19 -15.33 9.56
N PRO A 112 -2.94 -16.44 9.75
CA PRO A 112 -3.12 -17.05 11.08
C PRO A 112 -1.80 -17.42 11.78
N ARG A 113 -0.79 -17.84 11.01
CA ARG A 113 0.55 -18.19 11.52
C ARG A 113 1.29 -17.02 12.18
N LEU A 114 0.91 -15.78 11.85
CA LEU A 114 1.48 -14.55 12.40
C LEU A 114 0.50 -13.83 13.36
N SER A 115 -0.49 -14.54 13.90
CA SER A 115 -1.48 -13.95 14.80
C SER A 115 -0.88 -13.28 16.04
N GLY A 116 0.31 -13.72 16.50
CA GLY A 116 1.07 -13.07 17.58
C GLY A 116 1.48 -11.62 17.27
N GLU A 117 1.63 -11.27 16.00
CA GLU A 117 2.03 -9.92 15.57
C GLU A 117 0.90 -8.89 15.72
N ARG A 118 -0.36 -9.33 15.91
CA ARG A 118 -1.52 -8.42 16.00
C ARG A 118 -1.35 -7.32 17.04
N ARG A 119 -0.83 -7.68 18.22
CA ARG A 119 -0.60 -6.72 19.31
C ARG A 119 0.49 -5.71 18.93
N ARG A 120 1.60 -6.18 18.35
CA ARG A 120 2.69 -5.29 17.92
C ARG A 120 2.22 -4.32 16.85
N ILE A 121 1.48 -4.81 15.86
CA ILE A 121 0.92 -3.99 14.79
C ILE A 121 -0.04 -2.94 15.34
N HIS A 122 -0.91 -3.32 16.29
CA HIS A 122 -1.82 -2.39 16.94
C HIS A 122 -1.08 -1.29 17.70
N LEU A 123 -0.07 -1.65 18.50
CA LEU A 123 0.78 -0.68 19.20
C LEU A 123 1.53 0.25 18.25
N LEU A 124 2.04 -0.28 17.14
CA LEU A 124 2.74 0.50 16.11
C LEU A 124 1.82 1.55 15.48
N MET A 125 0.58 1.16 15.20
CA MET A 125 -0.45 2.05 14.66
C MET A 125 -0.84 3.13 15.68
N LEU A 126 -1.00 2.76 16.96
CA LEU A 126 -1.32 3.70 18.03
C LEU A 126 -0.22 4.75 18.20
N HIS A 127 1.05 4.32 18.36
CA HIS A 127 2.18 5.25 18.49
C HIS A 127 2.28 6.17 17.26
N SER A 128 2.08 5.64 16.05
CA SER A 128 2.10 6.46 14.83
C SER A 128 0.96 7.48 14.80
N ALA A 129 -0.22 7.13 15.31
CA ALA A 129 -1.36 8.04 15.41
C ALA A 129 -1.13 9.14 16.46
N GLU A 130 -0.56 8.78 17.61
CA GLU A 130 -0.19 9.71 18.68
C GLU A 130 0.85 10.72 18.22
N ASP A 131 1.96 10.24 17.64
CA ASP A 131 3.01 11.09 17.08
C ASP A 131 2.47 12.12 16.09
N LEU A 132 1.50 11.70 15.26
CA LEU A 132 0.90 12.55 14.25
C LEU A 132 -0.16 13.51 14.82
N GLY A 133 -0.89 13.09 15.85
CA GLY A 133 -1.86 13.93 16.57
C GLY A 133 -1.18 15.12 17.26
N LEU A 134 -0.02 14.89 17.87
CA LEU A 134 0.81 15.94 18.48
C LEU A 134 1.29 16.99 17.45
N VAL A 135 1.63 16.54 16.24
CA VAL A 135 2.04 17.44 15.14
C VAL A 135 0.84 18.27 14.66
N ALA A 136 -0.34 17.67 14.51
CA ALA A 136 -1.54 18.37 14.03
C ALA A 136 -2.05 19.43 15.03
N GLU A 137 -1.95 19.18 16.34
CA GLU A 137 -2.31 20.14 17.40
C GLU A 137 -1.38 21.37 17.39
N SER A 138 -0.09 21.16 17.13
CA SER A 138 0.90 22.24 16.98
C SER A 138 0.58 23.16 15.80
N GLU A 139 0.03 22.62 14.72
CA GLU A 139 -0.37 23.40 13.52
C GLU A 139 -1.73 24.10 13.71
N THR A 140 -2.68 23.49 14.41
CA THR A 140 -4.04 24.02 14.58
C THR A 140 -4.18 25.09 15.66
N ALA A 141 -3.28 25.13 16.65
CA ALA A 141 -3.20 26.21 17.65
C ALA A 141 -3.00 27.62 17.04
N SER A 142 -2.67 27.71 15.75
CA SER A 142 -2.48 28.98 15.03
C SER A 142 -3.72 29.49 14.29
N SER A 143 -4.90 28.83 14.32
CA SER A 143 -5.97 29.17 13.35
C SER A 143 -7.45 29.15 13.78
N ASN A 144 -7.83 28.98 15.05
CA ASN A 144 -9.27 28.95 15.40
C ASN A 144 -9.69 29.98 16.47
N LEU A 145 -10.12 31.15 15.99
CA LEU A 145 -11.17 31.96 16.62
C LEU A 145 -12.29 32.12 15.57
N GLN A 146 -13.23 31.19 15.54
CA GLN A 146 -14.53 31.40 14.90
C GLN A 146 -15.59 30.98 15.90
N ASP A 147 -16.10 31.96 16.63
CA ASP A 147 -17.32 31.88 17.42
C ASP A 147 -18.49 31.67 16.44
N ASN A 148 -19.23 30.58 16.60
CA ASN A 148 -20.50 30.40 15.91
C ASN A 148 -21.59 30.99 16.81
N GLU A 149 -22.17 32.13 16.41
CA GLU A 149 -23.19 32.90 17.15
C GLU A 149 -24.56 32.18 17.32
N ASP A 150 -24.70 30.91 16.91
CA ASP A 150 -25.98 30.20 16.86
C ASP A 150 -26.24 29.24 18.07
N ASP A 151 -25.26 29.04 18.95
CA ASP A 151 -25.36 28.10 20.09
C ASP A 151 -26.01 28.71 21.37
N ASP A 152 -26.33 30.00 21.36
CA ASP A 152 -26.94 30.71 22.51
C ASP A 152 -28.43 30.34 22.76
N PHE A 153 -29.02 29.45 21.94
CA PHE A 153 -30.41 29.01 22.09
C PHE A 153 -30.61 27.94 23.19
N PHE A 154 -29.58 27.15 23.51
CA PHE A 154 -29.67 26.07 24.48
C PHE A 154 -29.00 26.44 25.80
N VAL A 155 -29.80 26.95 26.75
CA VAL A 155 -29.33 27.16 28.13
C VAL A 155 -29.32 25.81 28.87
N PHE A 156 -28.19 25.12 28.83
CA PHE A 156 -27.95 23.98 29.72
C PHE A 156 -27.65 24.54 31.11
N SER A 157 -28.48 24.20 32.09
CA SER A 157 -28.25 24.55 33.49
C SER A 157 -27.01 23.80 33.99
N ALA A 158 -25.84 24.43 33.85
CA ALA A 158 -24.64 23.99 34.53
C ALA A 158 -24.86 24.25 36.03
N GLU A 159 -25.17 23.21 36.80
CA GLU A 159 -24.93 23.27 38.23
C GLU A 159 -23.42 23.46 38.42
N GLU A 160 -23.02 24.66 38.82
CA GLU A 160 -21.65 25.03 39.15
C GLU A 160 -21.16 24.24 40.36
N THR A 161 -20.91 22.94 40.16
CA THR A 161 -19.91 22.26 40.96
C THR A 161 -18.58 22.67 40.33
N GLN A 162 -17.75 23.39 41.09
CA GLN A 162 -16.35 23.65 40.74
C GLN A 162 -15.55 22.36 40.76
N VAL A 163 -15.87 21.45 39.84
CA VAL A 163 -14.91 20.49 39.32
C VAL A 163 -14.18 21.27 38.25
N GLN A 164 -12.88 21.48 38.43
CA GLN A 164 -11.97 21.73 37.32
C GLN A 164 -12.10 20.53 36.38
N GLU A 165 -13.10 20.55 35.50
CA GLU A 165 -13.14 19.71 34.33
C GLU A 165 -12.06 20.25 33.39
N SER A 166 -10.82 19.90 33.70
CA SER A 166 -9.83 19.60 32.70
C SER A 166 -10.40 18.50 31.80
N GLN A 167 -11.27 18.87 30.84
CA GLN A 167 -11.55 18.05 29.66
C GLN A 167 -10.34 18.11 28.71
N GLU A 168 -9.14 17.88 29.25
CA GLU A 168 -8.01 17.43 28.47
C GLU A 168 -8.21 15.93 28.30
N ILE A 169 -9.05 15.54 27.33
CA ILE A 169 -8.85 14.22 26.72
C ILE A 169 -7.43 14.29 26.17
N THR A 170 -6.48 13.68 26.87
CA THR A 170 -5.09 13.61 26.41
C THR A 170 -5.09 13.13 24.96
N SER A 171 -4.25 13.70 24.11
CA SER A 171 -4.16 13.33 22.69
C SER A 171 -4.03 11.82 22.48
N HIS A 172 -3.36 11.14 23.42
CA HIS A 172 -3.32 9.69 23.59
C HIS A 172 -4.72 9.02 23.60
N SER A 173 -5.66 9.50 24.41
CA SER A 173 -7.02 8.95 24.51
C SER A 173 -7.84 9.17 23.22
N LYS A 174 -7.62 10.29 22.52
CA LYS A 174 -8.27 10.56 21.23
C LYS A 174 -7.76 9.66 20.11
N ALA A 175 -6.44 9.48 20.02
CA ALA A 175 -5.80 8.59 19.04
C ALA A 175 -6.21 7.13 19.27
N GLU A 176 -6.29 6.69 20.52
CA GLU A 176 -6.75 5.34 20.89
C GLU A 176 -8.21 5.11 20.50
N LEU A 177 -9.10 6.05 20.82
CA LEU A 177 -10.53 5.94 20.49
C LEU A 177 -10.76 5.91 18.97
N GLU A 178 -10.09 6.79 18.22
CA GLU A 178 -10.18 6.80 16.76
C GLU A 178 -9.64 5.50 16.15
N THR A 179 -8.56 4.97 16.72
CA THR A 179 -7.96 3.69 16.32
C THR A 179 -8.93 2.52 16.47
N LEU A 180 -9.59 2.41 17.63
CA LEU A 180 -10.58 1.36 17.88
C LEU A 180 -11.76 1.49 16.90
N ARG A 181 -12.31 2.70 16.78
CA ARG A 181 -13.44 2.99 15.89
C ARG A 181 -13.11 2.72 14.41
N PHE A 182 -11.87 2.99 13.98
CA PHE A 182 -11.42 2.68 12.62
C PHE A 182 -11.31 1.17 12.39
N LEU A 183 -10.79 0.41 13.36
CA LEU A 183 -10.65 -1.04 13.24
C LEU A 183 -12.00 -1.77 13.25
N GLU A 184 -12.98 -1.28 14.02
CA GLU A 184 -14.32 -1.86 14.11
C GLU A 184 -15.18 -1.60 12.86
N ASP A 185 -14.93 -0.50 12.15
CA ASP A 185 -15.69 -0.17 10.94
C ASP A 185 -15.54 -1.26 9.87
N THR A 186 -16.66 -1.74 9.34
CA THR A 186 -16.69 -2.81 8.35
C THR A 186 -16.47 -2.33 6.92
N ARG A 187 -16.62 -1.03 6.66
CA ARG A 187 -16.47 -0.42 5.34
C ARG A 187 -15.05 -0.61 4.80
N LYS A 188 -14.98 -0.70 3.47
CA LYS A 188 -13.74 -0.97 2.72
C LYS A 188 -13.34 0.19 1.80
N ASP A 189 -14.22 1.16 1.63
CA ASP A 189 -14.05 2.27 0.71
C ASP A 189 -13.14 3.34 1.29
N LEU A 190 -12.34 3.99 0.44
CA LEU A 190 -11.45 5.07 0.88
C LEU A 190 -12.20 6.29 1.42
N LEU A 191 -13.45 6.49 0.99
CA LEU A 191 -14.29 7.57 1.49
C LEU A 191 -14.57 7.45 3.00
N SER A 192 -14.50 6.24 3.57
CA SER A 192 -14.67 6.05 5.02
C SER A 192 -13.62 6.82 5.84
N LEU A 193 -12.43 7.05 5.28
CA LEU A 193 -11.35 7.81 5.93
C LEU A 193 -11.75 9.26 6.24
N GLN A 194 -12.77 9.82 5.58
CA GLN A 194 -13.25 11.16 5.92
C GLN A 194 -13.80 11.25 7.35
N GLN A 195 -14.22 10.12 7.94
CA GLN A 195 -14.72 10.06 9.31
C GLN A 195 -13.62 9.87 10.36
N TYR A 196 -12.38 9.68 9.92
CA TYR A 196 -11.21 9.41 10.75
C TYR A 196 -10.06 10.33 10.33
N PRO A 197 -10.03 11.59 10.82
CA PRO A 197 -9.04 12.58 10.41
C PRO A 197 -7.58 12.14 10.63
N LEU A 198 -7.27 11.50 11.77
CA LEU A 198 -5.91 11.01 12.04
C LEU A 198 -5.55 9.86 11.10
N PHE A 199 -6.47 8.91 10.90
CA PHE A 199 -6.22 7.79 9.99
C PHE A 199 -6.16 8.20 8.53
N LYS A 200 -6.87 9.26 8.13
CA LYS A 200 -6.72 9.86 6.81
C LYS A 200 -5.31 10.40 6.62
N LEU A 201 -4.75 11.09 7.62
CA LEU A 201 -3.40 11.63 7.55
C LEU A 201 -2.33 10.52 7.57
N LEU A 202 -2.50 9.50 8.42
CA LEU A 202 -1.66 8.30 8.41
C LEU A 202 -1.72 7.58 7.06
N PHE A 203 -2.92 7.41 6.51
CA PHE A 203 -3.11 6.80 5.20
C PHE A 203 -2.33 7.59 4.14
N VAL A 204 -2.49 8.91 4.07
CA VAL A 204 -1.75 9.76 3.12
C VAL A 204 -0.23 9.65 3.34
N ARG A 205 0.23 9.67 4.59
CA ARG A 205 1.67 9.57 4.91
C ARG A 205 2.28 8.27 4.41
N PHE A 206 1.63 7.13 4.67
CA PHE A 206 2.22 5.82 4.41
C PHE A 206 1.82 5.18 3.07
N ASN A 207 0.68 5.56 2.47
CA ASN A 207 0.18 4.96 1.23
C ASN A 207 0.48 5.77 -0.03
N THR A 208 1.05 6.97 0.08
CA THR A 208 1.46 7.77 -1.09
C THR A 208 2.77 7.30 -1.70
N THR A 209 3.58 6.54 -0.97
CA THR A 209 4.78 5.91 -1.53
C THR A 209 4.37 4.86 -2.56
N LEU A 210 5.08 4.82 -3.69
CA LEU A 210 4.79 3.86 -4.75
C LEU A 210 5.46 2.53 -4.42
N PRO A 211 4.75 1.38 -4.53
CA PRO A 211 5.34 0.07 -4.33
C PRO A 211 6.28 -0.36 -5.47
N SER A 212 6.33 0.39 -6.58
CA SER A 212 7.23 0.14 -7.71
C SER A 212 7.67 1.43 -8.40
N SER A 213 8.89 1.42 -8.95
CA SER A 213 9.42 2.45 -9.84
C SER A 213 8.76 2.45 -11.23
N ALA A 214 8.04 1.39 -11.60
CA ALA A 214 7.53 1.22 -12.96
C ALA A 214 6.64 2.37 -13.49
N PRO A 215 5.77 3.03 -12.69
CA PRO A 215 5.04 4.22 -13.15
C PRO A 215 5.98 5.34 -13.58
N VAL A 216 7.07 5.54 -12.82
CA VAL A 216 8.11 6.53 -13.10
C VAL A 216 8.95 6.12 -14.31
N GLU A 217 9.30 4.84 -14.44
CA GLU A 217 10.00 4.32 -15.62
C GLU A 217 9.18 4.47 -16.91
N ARG A 218 7.85 4.31 -16.86
CA ARG A 218 6.96 4.57 -18.01
C ARG A 218 6.94 6.05 -18.40
N LEU A 219 6.94 6.95 -17.42
CA LEU A 219 7.06 8.39 -17.68
C LEU A 219 8.38 8.69 -18.40
N PHE A 220 9.47 8.09 -17.90
CA PHE A 220 10.83 8.16 -18.45
C PHE A 220 11.10 7.17 -19.59
N SER A 221 10.07 6.55 -20.18
CA SER A 221 10.22 5.83 -21.44
C SER A 221 10.42 6.86 -22.56
N PHE A 222 11.66 7.33 -22.67
CA PHE A 222 12.06 8.43 -23.53
C PHE A 222 12.10 8.06 -25.00
N ALA A 223 12.01 6.77 -25.32
CA ALA A 223 11.97 6.29 -26.69
C ALA A 223 10.90 7.04 -27.51
N GLY A 224 9.69 7.21 -26.97
CA GLY A 224 8.63 7.98 -27.66
C GLY A 224 8.87 9.48 -27.75
N ILE A 225 9.71 10.05 -26.87
CA ILE A 225 9.99 11.50 -26.81
C ILE A 225 11.16 11.87 -27.72
N ILE A 226 12.21 11.04 -27.75
CA ILE A 226 13.48 11.29 -28.45
C ILE A 226 13.44 10.79 -29.89
N PHE A 227 12.77 9.66 -30.17
CA PHE A 227 12.78 9.06 -31.52
C PHE A 227 11.85 9.77 -32.52
N HIS A 228 11.17 10.84 -32.14
CA HIS A 228 10.44 11.65 -33.11
C HIS A 228 11.39 12.51 -33.97
N PRO A 229 11.23 12.52 -35.31
CA PRO A 229 12.13 13.21 -36.24
C PRO A 229 12.39 14.69 -35.90
N HIS A 230 11.39 15.38 -35.33
CA HIS A 230 11.46 16.81 -34.98
C HIS A 230 12.02 17.11 -33.58
N ARG A 231 12.39 16.10 -32.78
CA ARG A 231 12.81 16.27 -31.37
C ARG A 231 14.29 15.94 -31.10
N ARG A 232 15.10 15.87 -32.16
CA ARG A 232 16.52 15.46 -32.11
C ARG A 232 17.48 16.50 -31.48
N ARG A 233 17.00 17.69 -31.10
CA ARG A 233 17.80 18.78 -30.50
C ARG A 233 17.10 19.41 -29.30
N LEU A 234 16.58 18.59 -28.38
CA LEU A 234 16.09 19.08 -27.10
C LEU A 234 17.28 19.37 -26.17
N THR A 235 17.33 20.56 -25.59
CA THR A 235 18.25 20.82 -24.46
C THR A 235 17.73 20.12 -23.21
N PRO A 236 18.58 19.83 -22.22
CA PRO A 236 18.17 19.19 -20.97
C PRO A 236 16.99 19.90 -20.30
N GLU A 237 16.99 21.24 -20.28
CA GLU A 237 15.97 22.04 -19.59
C GLU A 237 14.60 21.96 -20.28
N ILE A 238 14.58 21.92 -21.62
CA ILE A 238 13.34 21.78 -22.39
C ILE A 238 12.81 20.35 -22.27
N PHE A 239 13.71 19.38 -22.23
CA PHE A 239 13.36 17.98 -22.04
C PHE A 239 12.72 17.73 -20.67
N GLU A 240 13.30 18.25 -19.59
CA GLU A 240 12.71 18.16 -18.24
C GLU A 240 11.31 18.79 -18.19
N LYS A 241 11.14 20.00 -18.74
CA LYS A 241 9.83 20.66 -18.84
C LYS A 241 8.82 19.79 -19.60
N LEU A 242 9.24 19.14 -20.68
CA LEU A 242 8.38 18.29 -21.48
C LEU A 242 7.99 17.00 -20.74
N VAL A 243 8.90 16.43 -19.94
CA VAL A 243 8.59 15.28 -19.08
C VAL A 243 7.57 15.66 -18.01
N VAL A 244 7.72 16.82 -17.37
CA VAL A 244 6.76 17.34 -16.39
C VAL A 244 5.39 17.57 -17.04
N LEU A 245 5.33 18.18 -18.22
CA LEU A 245 4.09 18.42 -18.97
C LEU A 245 3.40 17.14 -19.47
N LYS A 246 4.13 16.03 -19.59
CA LYS A 246 3.56 14.73 -19.96
C LYS A 246 2.96 14.01 -18.75
N GLY A 247 3.53 14.25 -17.57
CA GLY A 247 3.11 13.61 -16.32
C GLY A 247 1.96 14.30 -15.60
N ASN A 248 1.67 15.57 -15.91
CA ASN A 248 0.56 16.37 -15.39
C ASN A 248 -0.52 16.58 -16.48
#